data_AF-A0A7S1JPN3-F1
#
_entry.id   AF-A0A7S1JPN3-F1
#
_cell.length_a   1.000
_cell.length_b   1.000
_cell.length_c   1.000
_cell.angle_alpha   90.00
_cell.angle_beta   90.00
_cell.angle_gamma   90.00
#
_symmetry.space_group_name_H-M   'P 1'
#
loop_
_entity.id
_entity.type
_entity.pdbx_description
1 polymer ?
#
loop_
_entity_poly.entity_id
_entity_poly.type
_entity_poly.pdbx_seq_one_letter_code
_entity_poly.pdbx_strand_id
1 'polypeptide(L)'
;DIIDPPWGGRQYLNQKTYDLAHMADGSLSMFDVVRVAATVTTSFVTKIPKNTSILSCAQLGLWVEQLRVRAEGSDRPPTSFTPPIVEVFVTREKGRGRS
;
A
#
# COMPACT_ATOMS: atom_id res chain seq x y z
N ASP A 1 -5.94 6.23 -11.07
CA ASP A 1 -6.96 6.52 -10.04
C ASP A 1 -6.35 6.58 -8.65
N ILE A 2 -6.89 7.46 -7.79
CA ILE A 2 -6.51 7.57 -6.36
C ILE A 2 -7.46 6.70 -5.55
N ILE A 3 -6.93 5.70 -4.86
CA ILE A 3 -7.70 4.82 -3.96
C ILE A 3 -7.48 5.31 -2.52
N ASP A 4 -8.56 5.43 -1.75
CA ASP A 4 -8.53 5.65 -0.30
C ASP A 4 -9.16 4.43 0.41
N PRO A 5 -8.36 3.38 0.68
CA PRO A 5 -8.89 2.14 1.21
C PRO A 5 -9.43 2.25 2.65
N PRO A 6 -10.35 1.36 3.07
CA PRO A 6 -10.82 1.32 4.45
C PRO A 6 -9.70 0.79 5.37
N TRP A 7 -8.88 1.67 5.95
CA TRP A 7 -7.73 1.30 6.78
C TRP A 7 -8.07 0.83 8.22
N GLY A 8 -9.34 0.76 8.60
CA GLY A 8 -9.77 0.32 9.94
C GLY A 8 -10.06 1.45 10.95
N GLY A 9 -10.17 2.69 10.47
CA GLY A 9 -10.66 3.83 11.26
C GLY A 9 -9.85 4.13 12.53
N ARG A 10 -10.52 4.39 13.65
CA ARG A 10 -9.82 4.83 14.88
C ARG A 10 -8.87 3.78 15.47
N GLN A 11 -9.06 2.50 15.15
CA GLN A 11 -8.31 1.41 15.77
C GLN A 11 -6.84 1.43 15.35
N TYR A 12 -6.54 1.80 14.09
CA TYR A 12 -5.16 1.87 13.61
C TYR A 12 -4.41 3.11 14.11
N LEU A 13 -5.11 4.15 14.57
CA LEU A 13 -4.48 5.40 15.06
C LEU A 13 -3.63 5.19 16.32
N ASN A 14 -3.92 4.13 17.09
CA ASN A 14 -3.21 3.79 18.31
C ASN A 14 -2.13 2.72 18.10
N GLN A 15 -1.98 2.18 16.89
CA GLN A 15 -0.98 1.17 16.59
C GLN A 15 0.39 1.82 16.34
N LYS A 16 1.45 1.21 16.88
CA LYS A 16 2.83 1.66 16.62
C LYS A 16 3.23 1.47 15.16
N THR A 17 2.80 0.37 14.58
CA THR A 17 3.06 0.02 13.18
C THR A 17 1.79 -0.54 12.57
N TYR A 18 1.44 -0.05 11.39
CA TYR A 18 0.32 -0.58 10.62
C TYR A 18 0.80 -1.66 9.65
N ASP A 19 0.08 -2.77 9.62
CA ASP A 19 0.34 -3.88 8.71
C ASP A 19 -0.60 -3.80 7.49
N LEU A 20 -0.02 -3.65 6.30
CA LEU A 20 -0.75 -3.57 5.04
C LEU A 20 -1.51 -4.86 4.70
N ALA A 21 -1.18 -5.99 5.34
CA ALA A 21 -1.95 -7.23 5.20
C ALA A 21 -3.26 -7.24 5.98
N HIS A 22 -3.49 -6.27 6.89
CA HIS A 22 -4.63 -6.22 7.79
C HIS A 22 -5.37 -4.87 7.70
N MET A 23 -6.20 -4.75 6.67
CA MET A 23 -7.09 -3.64 6.40
C MET A 23 -8.50 -3.85 6.96
N ALA A 24 -9.29 -2.76 7.00
CA ALA A 24 -10.62 -2.70 7.58
C ALA A 24 -10.62 -3.20 9.04
N ASP A 25 -11.41 -4.23 9.34
CA ASP A 25 -11.46 -4.93 10.62
C ASP A 25 -10.48 -6.13 10.68
N GLY A 26 -9.50 -6.17 9.77
CA GLY A 26 -8.59 -7.29 9.57
C GLY A 26 -9.05 -8.26 8.46
N SER A 27 -10.20 -8.03 7.85
CA SER A 27 -10.75 -8.89 6.78
C SER A 27 -10.17 -8.63 5.38
N LEU A 28 -9.45 -7.53 5.18
CA LEU A 28 -8.93 -7.13 3.87
C LEU A 28 -7.39 -7.02 3.89
N SER A 29 -6.78 -7.11 2.71
CA SER A 29 -5.32 -6.96 2.53
C SER A 29 -5.03 -6.04 1.35
N MET A 30 -4.08 -5.12 1.51
CA MET A 30 -3.69 -4.21 0.44
C MET A 30 -3.08 -4.98 -0.73
N PHE A 31 -2.42 -6.11 -0.45
CA PHE A 31 -1.85 -6.98 -1.47
C PHE A 31 -2.94 -7.62 -2.34
N ASP A 32 -4.07 -8.01 -1.75
CA ASP A 32 -5.21 -8.53 -2.51
C ASP A 32 -5.92 -7.43 -3.31
N VAL A 33 -6.08 -6.23 -2.72
CA VAL A 33 -6.63 -5.05 -3.42
C VAL A 33 -5.79 -4.73 -4.66
N VAL A 34 -4.46 -4.66 -4.51
CA VAL A 34 -3.53 -4.41 -5.61
C VAL A 34 -3.58 -5.52 -6.65
N ARG A 35 -3.68 -6.78 -6.23
CA ARG A 35 -3.83 -7.90 -7.17
C ARG A 35 -5.06 -7.75 -8.05
N VAL A 36 -6.20 -7.36 -7.48
CA VAL A 36 -7.43 -7.10 -8.25
C VAL A 36 -7.28 -5.87 -9.13
N ALA A 37 -6.75 -4.76 -8.60
CA ALA A 37 -6.53 -3.54 -9.36
C ALA A 37 -5.60 -3.75 -10.58
N ALA A 38 -4.57 -4.57 -10.44
CA ALA A 38 -3.65 -4.92 -11.52
C ALA A 38 -4.33 -5.62 -12.72
N THR A 39 -5.54 -6.15 -12.56
CA THR A 39 -6.33 -6.73 -13.68
C THR A 39 -7.01 -5.68 -14.55
N VAL A 40 -7.13 -4.44 -14.07
CA VAL A 40 -7.88 -3.35 -14.73
C VAL A 40 -7.04 -2.10 -15.00
N THR A 41 -5.92 -1.91 -14.29
CA THR A 41 -5.02 -0.76 -14.49
C THR A 41 -3.55 -1.15 -14.35
N THR A 42 -2.67 -0.46 -15.09
CA THR A 42 -1.21 -0.58 -15.00
C THR A 42 -0.59 0.36 -13.97
N SER A 43 -1.38 1.29 -13.40
CA SER A 43 -0.90 2.24 -12.40
C SER A 43 -1.97 2.55 -11.35
N PHE A 44 -1.56 2.77 -10.11
CA PHE A 44 -2.44 3.21 -9.03
C PHE A 44 -1.71 4.14 -8.08
N VAL A 45 -2.46 5.00 -7.41
CA VAL A 45 -1.97 5.83 -6.30
C VAL A 45 -2.83 5.52 -5.08
N THR A 46 -2.21 5.30 -3.93
CA THR A 46 -2.93 5.02 -2.68
C THR A 46 -2.37 5.86 -1.54
N LYS A 47 -3.26 6.33 -0.66
CA LYS A 47 -2.86 6.90 0.62
C LYS A 47 -2.67 5.79 1.62
N ILE A 48 -1.52 5.70 2.28
CA ILE A 48 -1.25 4.69 3.31
C ILE A 48 -1.34 5.29 4.72
N PRO A 49 -1.65 4.48 5.77
CA PRO A 49 -1.61 4.95 7.14
C PRO A 49 -0.23 5.49 7.55
N LYS A 50 -0.21 6.57 8.33
CA LYS A 50 1.02 7.29 8.75
C LYS A 50 2.04 6.44 9.50
N ASN A 51 1.58 5.34 10.10
CA ASN A 51 2.36 4.39 10.88
C ASN A 51 2.74 3.14 10.06
N THR A 52 2.59 3.16 8.74
CA THR A 52 3.09 2.12 7.85
C THR A 52 4.61 2.18 7.78
N SER A 53 5.28 1.04 7.89
CA SER A 53 6.74 0.99 7.77
C SER A 53 7.20 1.18 6.32
N ILE A 54 8.35 1.82 6.10
CA ILE A 54 8.94 1.97 4.76
C ILE A 54 9.20 0.60 4.13
N LEU A 55 9.58 -0.40 4.93
CA LEU A 55 9.78 -1.77 4.46
C LEU A 55 8.48 -2.37 3.90
N SER A 56 7.34 -2.13 4.56
CA SER A 56 6.03 -2.56 4.07
C SER A 56 5.67 -1.90 2.73
N CYS A 57 6.03 -0.62 2.54
CA CYS A 57 5.87 0.06 1.24
C CYS A 57 6.73 -0.61 0.16
N ALA A 58 7.99 -0.95 0.46
CA ALA A 58 8.87 -1.65 -0.47
C ALA A 58 8.35 -3.05 -0.83
N GLN A 59 7.79 -3.77 0.15
CA GLN A 59 7.16 -5.07 -0.07
C GLN A 59 5.94 -4.97 -0.99
N LEU A 60 5.09 -3.95 -0.81
CA LEU A 60 3.97 -3.70 -1.72
C LEU A 60 4.46 -3.40 -3.14
N GLY A 61 5.55 -2.64 -3.25
CA GLY A 61 6.24 -2.39 -4.51
C GLY A 61 6.71 -3.65 -5.23
N LEU A 62 7.41 -4.52 -4.50
CA LEU A 62 7.88 -5.80 -5.01
C LEU A 62 6.71 -6.70 -5.44
N TRP A 63 5.61 -6.69 -4.70
CA TRP A 63 4.41 -7.45 -5.02
C TRP A 63 3.81 -7.06 -6.38
N VAL A 64 3.72 -5.76 -6.67
CA VAL A 64 3.25 -5.26 -7.98
C VAL A 64 4.09 -5.82 -9.13
N GLU A 65 5.41 -5.79 -8.99
CA GLU A 65 6.31 -6.31 -10.03
C GLU A 65 6.22 -7.83 -10.18
N GLN A 66 6.03 -8.57 -9.09
CA GLN A 66 5.77 -10.01 -9.16
C GLN A 66 4.47 -10.32 -9.91
N LEU A 67 3.42 -9.52 -9.72
CA LEU A 67 2.17 -9.67 -10.47
C LEU A 67 2.37 -9.42 -11.97
N ARG A 68 3.16 -8.41 -12.34
CA ARG A 68 3.49 -8.11 -13.74
C ARG A 68 4.24 -9.27 -14.41
N VAL A 69 5.30 -9.76 -13.77
CA VAL A 69 6.12 -10.87 -14.32
C VAL A 69 5.30 -12.16 -14.47
N ARG A 70 4.38 -12.43 -13.54
CA ARG A 70 3.45 -13.56 -13.65
C ARG A 70 2.46 -13.39 -14.80
N ALA A 71 1.94 -12.18 -15.01
CA ALA A 71 1.06 -11.89 -16.13
C ALA A 71 1.76 -12.07 -17.50
N GLU A 72 3.08 -11.90 -17.54
CA GLU A 72 3.94 -12.16 -18.71
C GLU A 72 4.29 -13.65 -18.90
N GLY A 73 3.78 -14.55 -18.03
CA GLY A 73 3.97 -16.00 -18.13
C GLY A 73 5.28 -16.51 -17.52
N SER A 74 5.97 -15.71 -16.70
CA SER A 74 7.18 -16.14 -15.99
C SER A 74 6.88 -16.54 -14.55
N ASP A 75 7.26 -17.77 -14.18
CA ASP A 75 7.21 -18.27 -12.79
C ASP A 75 8.42 -17.85 -11.95
N ARG A 76 9.45 -17.27 -12.58
CA ARG A 76 10.64 -16.80 -11.88
C ARG A 76 10.42 -15.39 -11.34
N PRO A 77 10.82 -15.11 -10.08
CA PRO A 77 10.80 -13.75 -9.57
C PRO A 77 11.71 -12.85 -10.41
N PRO A 78 11.38 -11.56 -10.55
CA PRO A 78 12.21 -10.62 -11.31
C PRO A 78 13.65 -10.61 -10.78
N THR A 79 14.62 -10.78 -11.68
CA THR A 79 16.06 -10.72 -11.36
C THR A 79 16.61 -9.29 -11.36
N SER A 80 15.89 -8.36 -11.98
CA SER A 80 16.09 -6.92 -11.85
C SER A 80 14.76 -6.25 -11.52
N PHE A 81 14.83 -5.29 -10.60
CA PHE A 81 13.68 -4.55 -10.11
C PHE A 81 14.03 -3.07 -10.18
N THR A 82 13.29 -2.31 -10.99
CA THR A 82 13.26 -0.86 -10.82
C THR A 82 12.36 -0.60 -9.62
N PRO A 83 12.89 -0.11 -8.48
CA PRO A 83 12.05 0.14 -7.33
C PRO A 83 10.95 1.13 -7.71
N PRO A 84 9.71 0.91 -7.27
CA PRO A 84 8.68 1.91 -7.47
C PRO A 84 9.16 3.19 -6.81
N ILE A 85 8.89 4.31 -7.47
CA ILE A 85 9.11 5.61 -6.87
C ILE A 85 8.09 5.74 -5.75
N VAL A 86 8.57 5.64 -4.50
CA VAL A 86 7.75 5.87 -3.32
C VAL A 86 7.88 7.34 -2.94
N GLU A 87 6.93 8.16 -3.38
CA GLU A 87 6.83 9.54 -2.93
C GLU A 87 6.00 9.62 -1.65
N VAL A 88 6.62 10.03 -0.55
CA VAL A 88 5.94 10.19 0.75
C VAL A 88 5.62 11.66 0.97
N PHE A 89 4.35 12.01 0.84
CA PHE A 89 3.84 13.33 1.19
C PHE A 89 3.38 13.35 2.65
N VAL A 90 4.13 14.02 3.52
CA VAL A 90 3.73 14.22 4.93
C VAL A 90 2.91 15.50 5.04
N THR A 91 1.59 15.38 5.10
CA THR A 91 0.73 16.52 5.45
C THR A 91 0.65 16.62 6.97
N ARG A 92 1.25 17.66 7.56
CA ARG A 92 0.98 18.00 8.97
C ARG A 92 -0.39 18.66 9.04
N GLU A 93 -1.37 18.02 9.67
CA GLU A 93 -2.56 18.75 10.11
C GLU A 93 -2.09 19.83 11.11
N LYS A 94 -2.39 21.09 10.83
CA LYS A 94 -2.33 22.15 11.84
C LYS A 94 -3.26 21.68 12.96
N GLY A 95 -2.69 21.33 14.11
CA GLY A 95 -3.47 20.96 15.29
C GLY A 95 -4.56 22.00 15.51
N ARG A 96 -5.82 21.56 15.59
CA ARG A 96 -6.91 22.40 16.06
C ARG A 96 -6.45 23.00 17.38
N GLY A 97 -6.18 24.31 17.35
CA GLY A 97 -5.86 25.08 18.53
C GLY A 97 -6.95 24.84 19.57
N ARG A 98 -6.52 24.67 20.82
CA ARG A 98 -7.40 24.82 21.97
C ARG A 98 -8.13 26.16 21.83
N SER A 99 -9.46 26.11 21.81
CA SER A 99 -10.34 27.19 22.25
C SER A 99 -11.27 26.60 23.29
#